data_AF-A0A9Q4G2R1-F1
#
_entry.id   AF-A0A9Q4G2R1-F1
#
_cell.length_a   1.000
_cell.length_b   1.000
_cell.length_c   1.000
_cell.angle_alpha   90.00
_cell.angle_beta   90.00
_cell.angle_gamma   90.00
#
_symmetry.space_group_name_H-M   'P 1'
#
loop_
_entity.id
_entity.type
_entity.pdbx_description
1 polymer ?
#
loop_
_entity_poly.entity_id
_entity_poly.type
_entity_poly.pdbx_seq_one_letter_code
_entity_poly.pdbx_strand_id
1 'polypeptide(L)'
;MVYISQYGGFTKALAATSAIRAGFGELEEGASGATFVKYLMPIGVFPLLYSTFMLLDTNNKKYILLFIISFLQVFIAFLLMGGRTRIVIYLTSIIIIYLYMKGKSIRFYHIIKFSPIFLLVSFFIIFGKQFFSSFDAIIKGESIKETFLEKESSSFFESSVGYFCHRTYSIEMALIEFDKSNFIYWFKDNFLSLLYFIPERITGIVKPNSISLYNTEMLTGISSSMIPPGIIGYGVYSLWFPGAFIAAIIYSFIFSFMDRIYLSNLDRKYSLIIVLPILIVWGLYGSTGDFKIIVNSISYILIFLIIMFIYSRIKG
;
A
#
# COMPACT_ATOMS: atom_id res chain seq x y z
N MET A 1 18.72 2.22 -6.19
CA MET A 1 19.54 2.23 -7.43
C MET A 1 19.34 0.97 -8.24
N VAL A 2 19.50 -0.24 -7.68
CA VAL A 2 19.32 -1.52 -8.39
C VAL A 2 18.00 -1.62 -9.16
N TYR A 3 16.86 -1.23 -8.58
CA TYR A 3 15.59 -1.24 -9.31
C TYR A 3 15.54 -0.20 -10.43
N ILE A 4 16.02 1.02 -10.18
CA ILE A 4 16.00 2.12 -11.17
C ILE A 4 16.85 1.75 -12.40
N SER A 5 17.99 1.10 -12.20
CA SER A 5 18.84 0.65 -13.31
C SER A 5 18.21 -0.44 -14.17
N GLN A 6 17.30 -1.26 -13.61
CA GLN A 6 16.57 -2.29 -14.38
C GLN A 6 15.67 -1.69 -15.46
N TYR A 7 15.10 -0.51 -15.19
CA TYR A 7 14.20 0.16 -16.14
C TYR A 7 14.93 1.22 -16.98
N GLY A 8 16.28 1.25 -16.95
CA GLY A 8 17.07 2.18 -17.75
C GLY A 8 17.01 3.64 -17.27
N GLY A 9 16.67 3.88 -15.99
CA GLY A 9 16.67 5.22 -15.40
C GLY A 9 15.42 5.53 -14.57
N PHE A 10 15.49 6.62 -13.80
CA PHE A 10 14.43 7.00 -12.85
C PHE A 10 13.13 7.39 -13.56
N THR A 11 13.22 8.14 -14.64
CA THR A 11 12.07 8.61 -15.43
C THR A 11 11.32 7.45 -16.08
N LYS A 12 12.05 6.51 -16.70
CA LYS A 12 11.48 5.30 -17.29
C LYS A 12 10.85 4.39 -16.23
N ALA A 13 11.49 4.23 -15.07
CA ALA A 13 10.92 3.47 -13.95
C ALA A 13 9.60 4.10 -13.44
N LEU A 14 9.52 5.43 -13.37
CA LEU A 14 8.29 6.14 -13.01
C LEU A 14 7.19 5.98 -14.07
N ALA A 15 7.53 6.10 -15.36
CA ALA A 15 6.57 5.92 -16.44
C ALA A 15 5.98 4.49 -16.47
N ALA A 16 6.83 3.47 -16.26
CA ALA A 16 6.44 2.06 -16.23
C ALA A 16 5.67 1.65 -14.95
N THR A 17 5.62 2.51 -13.93
CA THR A 17 5.07 2.17 -12.60
C THR A 17 3.62 1.67 -12.65
N SER A 18 2.78 2.25 -13.50
CA SER A 18 1.38 1.82 -13.64
C SER A 18 1.25 0.43 -14.26
N ALA A 19 2.08 0.12 -15.26
CA ALA A 19 2.13 -1.19 -15.92
C ALA A 19 2.67 -2.29 -15.00
N ILE A 20 3.72 -1.98 -14.22
CA ILE A 20 4.31 -2.88 -13.21
C ILE A 20 3.28 -3.22 -12.12
N ARG A 21 2.49 -2.23 -11.69
CA ARG A 21 1.43 -2.44 -10.69
C ARG A 21 0.30 -3.32 -11.23
N ALA A 22 -0.05 -3.17 -12.51
CA ALA A 22 -1.09 -3.96 -13.17
C ALA A 22 -0.66 -5.41 -13.45
N GLY A 23 0.62 -5.75 -13.28
CA GLY A 23 1.16 -7.10 -13.46
C GLY A 23 1.80 -7.34 -14.83
N PHE A 24 1.68 -6.39 -15.77
CA PHE A 24 2.27 -6.51 -17.11
C PHE A 24 3.79 -6.33 -17.13
N GLY A 25 4.36 -5.64 -16.13
CA GLY A 25 5.79 -5.30 -16.12
C GLY A 25 6.77 -6.42 -15.71
N GLU A 26 6.31 -7.59 -15.25
CA GLU A 26 7.22 -8.73 -14.97
C GLU A 26 7.58 -9.52 -16.24
N LEU A 27 6.78 -9.42 -17.30
CA LEU A 27 6.91 -10.20 -18.55
C LEU A 27 7.50 -9.40 -19.73
N GLU A 28 7.64 -8.08 -19.63
CA GLU A 28 8.28 -7.28 -20.68
C GLU A 28 9.78 -7.62 -20.84
N GLU A 29 10.25 -7.63 -22.09
CA GLU A 29 11.65 -7.80 -22.50
C GLU A 29 12.51 -6.65 -21.94
N GLY A 30 12.93 -6.74 -20.67
CA GLY A 30 13.77 -5.74 -20.03
C GLY A 30 13.83 -5.82 -18.49
N ALA A 31 12.85 -6.43 -17.84
CA ALA A 31 12.87 -6.59 -16.38
C ALA A 31 13.89 -7.66 -15.96
N SER A 32 14.95 -7.31 -15.24
CA SER A 32 15.95 -8.29 -14.77
C SER A 32 15.37 -9.23 -13.69
N GLY A 33 16.03 -10.37 -13.41
CA GLY A 33 15.62 -11.32 -12.36
C GLY A 33 15.55 -10.75 -10.93
N ALA A 34 15.94 -9.49 -10.72
CA ALA A 34 15.89 -8.79 -9.44
C ALA A 34 14.65 -7.90 -9.26
N THR A 35 13.53 -8.20 -9.95
CA THR A 35 12.24 -7.51 -9.74
C THR A 35 11.73 -7.62 -8.30
N PHE A 36 12.15 -8.64 -7.53
CA PHE A 36 11.83 -8.77 -6.11
C PHE A 36 12.33 -7.61 -5.25
N VAL A 37 13.34 -6.86 -5.70
CA VAL A 37 13.90 -5.70 -4.99
C VAL A 37 12.81 -4.64 -4.72
N LYS A 38 11.74 -4.60 -5.53
CA LYS A 38 10.58 -3.73 -5.28
C LYS A 38 9.94 -3.98 -3.90
N TYR A 39 9.92 -5.22 -3.44
CA TYR A 39 9.37 -5.60 -2.13
C TYR A 39 10.23 -5.13 -0.97
N LEU A 40 11.51 -4.85 -1.21
CA LEU A 40 12.46 -4.37 -0.22
C LEU A 40 12.57 -2.84 -0.16
N MET A 41 12.12 -2.13 -1.20
CA MET A 41 12.24 -0.67 -1.23
C MET A 41 11.66 0.02 0.00
N PRO A 42 10.53 -0.40 0.59
CA PRO A 42 9.98 0.28 1.76
C PRO A 42 10.76 0.06 3.06
N ILE A 43 11.86 -0.70 3.06
CA ILE A 43 12.59 -1.03 4.30
C ILE A 43 13.07 0.20 5.08
N GLY A 44 13.30 1.33 4.41
CA GLY A 44 13.66 2.59 5.08
C GLY A 44 12.55 3.19 5.95
N VAL A 45 11.35 2.62 5.95
CA VAL A 45 10.28 2.95 6.91
C VAL A 45 10.77 2.77 8.34
N PHE A 46 11.49 1.69 8.64
CA PHE A 46 11.96 1.43 10.01
C PHE A 46 12.96 2.47 10.53
N PRO A 47 14.05 2.81 9.83
CA PRO A 47 14.93 3.90 10.26
C PRO A 47 14.23 5.28 10.24
N LEU A 48 13.24 5.51 9.38
CA LEU A 48 12.40 6.72 9.42
C LEU A 48 11.60 6.82 10.72
N LEU A 49 10.87 5.77 11.10
CA LEU A 49 10.11 5.76 12.36
C LEU A 49 11.03 5.81 13.58
N TYR A 50 12.16 5.10 13.54
CA TYR A 50 13.16 5.13 14.61
C TYR A 50 13.76 6.53 14.79
N SER A 51 14.19 7.18 13.71
CA SER A 51 14.74 8.55 13.77
C SER A 51 13.71 9.55 14.26
N THR A 52 12.45 9.40 13.83
CA THR A 52 11.32 10.22 14.32
C THR A 52 11.13 10.05 15.83
N PHE A 53 11.09 8.81 16.32
CA PHE A 53 10.99 8.51 17.74
C PHE A 53 12.15 9.14 18.51
N MET A 54 13.40 8.92 18.09
CA MET A 54 14.59 9.42 18.79
C MET A 54 14.68 10.95 18.79
N LEU A 55 14.29 11.61 17.70
CA LEU A 55 14.21 13.07 17.62
C LEU A 55 13.22 13.64 18.64
N LEU A 56 12.09 12.95 18.87
CA LEU A 56 11.05 13.42 19.79
C LEU A 56 11.35 13.07 21.24
N ASP A 57 11.97 11.92 21.49
CA ASP A 57 12.28 11.42 22.83
C ASP A 57 13.53 12.07 23.42
N THR A 58 14.61 12.17 22.62
CA THR A 58 15.92 12.66 23.11
C THR A 58 16.26 14.08 22.65
N ASN A 59 15.50 14.65 21.71
CA ASN A 59 15.80 15.93 21.04
C ASN A 59 17.21 16.02 20.41
N ASN A 60 17.79 14.86 20.10
CA ASN A 60 19.15 14.77 19.63
C ASN A 60 19.24 14.99 18.12
N LYS A 61 19.84 16.12 17.71
CA LYS A 61 19.96 16.55 16.31
C LYS A 61 20.74 15.57 15.42
N LYS A 62 21.51 14.64 15.98
CA LYS A 62 22.23 13.58 15.24
C LYS A 62 21.29 12.74 14.37
N TYR A 63 20.03 12.60 14.78
CA TYR A 63 19.03 11.83 14.04
C TYR A 63 18.37 12.59 12.89
N ILE A 64 18.62 13.90 12.72
CA ILE A 64 18.04 14.70 11.61
C ILE A 64 18.52 14.16 10.26
N LEU A 65 19.82 13.87 10.15
CA LEU A 65 20.38 13.34 8.90
C LEU A 65 19.77 11.97 8.55
N LEU A 66 19.65 11.08 9.54
CA LEU A 66 19.01 9.78 9.37
C LEU A 66 17.53 9.93 8.96
N PHE A 67 16.81 10.88 9.56
CA PHE A 67 15.43 11.20 9.20
C PHE A 67 15.32 11.66 7.75
N ILE A 68 16.12 12.63 7.31
CA ILE A 68 16.07 13.17 5.95
C ILE A 68 16.39 12.08 4.92
N ILE A 69 17.46 11.31 5.14
CA ILE A 69 17.85 10.23 4.22
C ILE A 69 16.76 9.17 4.14
N SER A 70 16.23 8.72 5.28
CA SER A 70 15.18 7.70 5.33
C SER A 70 13.88 8.21 4.71
N PHE A 71 13.53 9.48 4.95
CA PHE A 71 12.35 10.11 4.37
C PHE A 71 12.44 10.17 2.84
N LEU A 72 13.54 10.66 2.29
CA LEU A 72 13.76 10.72 0.85
C LEU A 72 13.75 9.33 0.21
N GLN A 73 14.41 8.36 0.87
CA GLN A 73 14.43 6.98 0.40
C GLN A 73 13.02 6.37 0.34
N VAL A 74 12.24 6.51 1.41
CA VAL A 74 10.87 5.99 1.51
C VAL A 74 9.93 6.69 0.54
N PHE A 75 10.08 8.01 0.39
CA PHE A 75 9.31 8.79 -0.56
C PHE A 75 9.55 8.32 -2.00
N ILE A 76 10.82 8.19 -2.41
CA ILE A 76 11.20 7.67 -3.74
C ILE A 76 10.70 6.24 -3.93
N ALA A 77 10.84 5.38 -2.91
CA ALA A 77 10.34 4.01 -2.95
C ALA A 77 8.83 3.95 -3.27
N PHE A 78 8.01 4.72 -2.57
CA PHE A 78 6.57 4.70 -2.80
C PHE A 78 6.14 5.34 -4.12
N LEU A 79 6.87 6.35 -4.60
CA LEU A 79 6.68 6.88 -5.95
C LEU A 79 6.90 5.79 -7.00
N LEU A 80 8.01 5.07 -6.92
CA LEU A 80 8.36 3.98 -7.85
C LEU A 80 7.43 2.76 -7.74
N MET A 81 6.75 2.59 -6.60
CA MET A 81 5.72 1.57 -6.43
C MET A 81 4.32 2.04 -6.87
N GLY A 82 4.16 3.30 -7.29
CA GLY A 82 2.87 3.88 -7.65
C GLY A 82 1.89 3.97 -6.47
N GLY A 83 2.43 3.89 -5.25
CA GLY A 83 1.69 3.77 -4.00
C GLY A 83 1.42 5.12 -3.37
N ARG A 84 0.60 5.95 -4.02
CA ARG A 84 0.24 7.29 -3.50
C ARG A 84 -0.39 7.21 -2.11
N THR A 85 -1.31 6.27 -1.94
CA THR A 85 -1.94 5.94 -0.64
C THR A 85 -0.91 5.54 0.42
N ARG A 86 0.21 4.91 0.03
CA ARG A 86 1.26 4.51 0.97
C ARG A 86 1.94 5.74 1.55
N ILE A 87 2.29 6.74 0.74
CA ILE A 87 2.91 8.00 1.21
C ILE A 87 2.07 8.63 2.32
N VAL A 88 0.75 8.73 2.10
CA VAL A 88 -0.22 9.29 3.07
C VAL A 88 -0.15 8.60 4.41
N ILE A 89 -0.13 7.28 4.36
CA ILE A 89 -0.20 6.41 5.51
C ILE A 89 1.07 6.53 6.35
N TYR A 90 2.23 6.64 5.71
CA TYR A 90 3.49 6.84 6.45
C TYR A 90 3.65 8.26 6.98
N LEU A 91 3.15 9.28 6.27
CA LEU A 91 3.04 10.62 6.85
C LEU A 91 2.12 10.62 8.08
N THR A 92 1.01 9.90 8.00
CA THR A 92 0.09 9.70 9.13
C THR A 92 0.78 8.97 10.28
N SER A 93 1.66 8.01 9.99
CA SER A 93 2.46 7.30 11.01
C SER A 93 3.37 8.24 11.80
N ILE A 94 4.06 9.14 11.10
CA ILE A 94 4.90 10.17 11.73
C ILE A 94 4.05 11.07 12.64
N ILE A 95 2.86 11.47 12.18
CA ILE A 95 1.91 12.27 12.97
C ILE A 95 1.44 11.49 14.22
N ILE A 96 1.10 10.21 14.08
CA ILE A 96 0.70 9.35 15.20
C ILE A 96 1.82 9.28 16.24
N ILE A 97 3.06 9.02 15.82
CA ILE A 97 4.22 9.02 16.72
C ILE A 97 4.35 10.37 17.42
N TYR A 98 4.26 11.48 16.69
CA TYR A 98 4.34 12.82 17.27
C TYR A 98 3.27 13.09 18.34
N LEU A 99 2.01 12.79 18.04
CA LEU A 99 0.89 13.02 18.96
C LEU A 99 1.00 12.13 20.19
N TYR A 100 1.32 10.86 19.99
CA TYR A 100 1.52 9.89 21.06
C TYR A 100 2.70 10.28 21.96
N MET A 101 3.82 10.73 21.38
CA MET A 101 5.00 11.18 22.15
C MET A 101 4.70 12.41 23.00
N LYS A 102 3.87 13.33 22.52
CA LYS A 102 3.45 14.52 23.27
C LYS A 102 2.32 14.27 24.28
N GLY A 103 1.89 13.01 24.45
CA GLY A 103 0.79 12.65 25.35
C GLY A 103 -0.54 13.30 24.96
N LYS A 104 -0.68 13.72 23.69
CA LYS A 104 -1.88 14.41 23.22
C LYS A 104 -2.85 13.38 22.66
N SER A 105 -4.05 13.32 23.23
CA SER A 105 -5.15 12.66 22.56
C SER A 105 -5.44 13.37 21.23
N ILE A 106 -5.86 12.61 20.23
CA ILE A 106 -6.23 13.14 18.91
C ILE A 106 -7.50 13.98 19.09
N ARG A 107 -7.33 15.28 19.33
CA ARG A 107 -8.42 16.27 19.36
C ARG A 107 -8.63 16.89 17.99
N PHE A 108 -9.84 17.41 17.74
CA PHE A 108 -10.23 18.05 16.47
C PHE A 108 -9.26 19.14 15.99
N TYR A 109 -8.66 19.92 16.90
CA TYR A 109 -7.63 20.91 16.54
C TYR A 109 -6.40 20.30 15.82
N HIS A 110 -6.00 19.07 16.16
CA HIS A 110 -4.90 18.40 15.46
C HIS A 110 -5.29 18.05 14.02
N ILE A 111 -6.55 17.69 13.78
CA ILE A 111 -7.08 17.45 12.43
C ILE A 111 -6.99 18.73 11.61
N ILE A 112 -7.39 19.88 12.19
CA ILE A 112 -7.26 21.19 11.54
C ILE A 112 -5.79 21.54 11.29
N LYS A 113 -4.92 21.38 12.29
CA LYS A 113 -3.49 21.70 12.17
C LYS A 113 -2.80 20.92 11.05
N PHE A 114 -3.17 19.65 10.86
CA PHE A 114 -2.62 18.79 9.82
C PHE A 114 -3.46 18.77 8.54
N SER A 115 -4.58 19.50 8.48
CA SER A 115 -5.47 19.52 7.31
C SER A 115 -4.77 19.97 6.02
N PRO A 116 -3.80 20.91 6.01
CA PRO A 116 -3.09 21.26 4.77
C PRO A 116 -2.29 20.08 4.22
N ILE A 117 -1.69 19.27 5.10
CA ILE A 117 -0.97 18.06 4.70
C ILE A 117 -1.94 17.04 4.11
N PHE A 118 -3.09 16.81 4.77
CA PHE A 118 -4.12 15.90 4.26
C PHE A 118 -4.72 16.37 2.93
N LEU A 119 -4.90 17.67 2.74
CA LEU A 119 -5.39 18.25 1.48
C LEU A 119 -4.38 18.07 0.35
N LEU A 120 -3.11 18.41 0.57
CA LEU A 120 -2.04 18.22 -0.42
C LEU A 120 -1.90 16.75 -0.81
N VAL A 121 -2.00 15.88 0.19
CA VAL A 121 -2.00 14.44 0.02
C VAL A 121 -3.22 13.95 -0.78
N SER A 122 -4.42 14.44 -0.48
CA SER A 122 -5.65 14.06 -1.18
C SER A 122 -5.61 14.51 -2.63
N PHE A 123 -5.13 15.74 -2.88
CA PHE A 123 -4.84 16.24 -4.22
C PHE A 123 -3.88 15.31 -4.97
N PHE A 124 -2.81 14.86 -4.33
CA PHE A 124 -1.85 13.93 -4.93
C PHE A 124 -2.46 12.53 -5.17
N ILE A 125 -3.33 12.03 -4.30
CA ILE A 125 -4.05 10.77 -4.52
C ILE A 125 -4.97 10.88 -5.74
N ILE A 126 -5.66 12.00 -5.91
CA ILE A 126 -6.63 12.17 -7.00
C ILE A 126 -5.86 12.40 -8.31
N PHE A 127 -5.04 13.45 -8.37
CA PHE A 127 -4.41 13.94 -9.60
C PHE A 127 -3.01 13.38 -9.87
N GLY A 128 -2.43 12.60 -8.95
CA GLY A 128 -1.07 12.10 -9.11
C GLY A 128 -0.86 11.25 -10.37
N LYS A 129 -1.88 10.50 -10.84
CA LYS A 129 -1.79 9.69 -12.07
C LYS A 129 -1.60 10.60 -13.29
N GLN A 130 -2.40 11.65 -13.38
CA GLN A 130 -2.33 12.68 -14.41
C GLN A 130 -0.97 13.36 -14.35
N PHE A 131 -0.58 13.84 -13.17
CA PHE A 131 0.72 14.50 -12.94
C PHE A 131 1.90 13.66 -13.44
N PHE A 132 1.95 12.36 -13.10
CA PHE A 132 3.02 11.48 -13.58
C PHE A 132 2.92 11.15 -15.07
N SER A 133 1.71 10.97 -15.61
CA SER A 133 1.54 10.73 -17.05
C SER A 133 1.92 11.95 -17.90
N SER A 134 1.68 13.16 -17.40
CA SER A 134 2.11 14.40 -18.04
C SER A 134 3.63 14.57 -17.98
N PHE A 135 4.32 13.98 -17.00
CA PHE A 135 5.78 14.03 -16.93
C PHE A 135 6.44 13.28 -18.09
N ASP A 136 5.87 12.13 -18.50
CA ASP A 136 6.32 11.38 -19.69
C ASP A 136 6.07 12.18 -20.99
N ALA A 137 4.90 12.82 -21.10
CA ALA A 137 4.55 13.72 -22.20
C ALA A 137 5.52 14.93 -22.29
N ILE A 138 5.88 15.55 -21.17
CA ILE A 138 6.88 16.63 -21.10
C ILE A 138 8.24 16.16 -21.62
N ILE A 139 8.68 14.97 -21.20
CA ILE A 139 9.96 14.41 -21.65
C ILE A 139 9.95 14.12 -23.16
N LYS A 140 8.80 13.75 -23.71
CA LYS A 140 8.60 13.49 -25.14
C LYS A 140 8.36 14.75 -25.98
N GLY A 141 8.21 15.91 -25.33
CA GLY A 141 7.93 17.19 -26.00
C GLY A 141 6.47 17.36 -26.43
N GLU A 142 5.55 16.56 -25.88
CA GLU A 142 4.12 16.61 -26.16
C GLU A 142 3.41 17.73 -25.35
N SER A 143 2.25 18.18 -25.84
CA SER A 143 1.45 19.21 -25.19
C SER A 143 0.86 18.71 -23.86
N ILE A 144 1.28 19.35 -22.75
CA ILE A 144 0.76 19.07 -21.39
C ILE A 144 -0.76 19.25 -21.34
N LYS A 145 -1.27 20.26 -22.06
CA LYS A 145 -2.68 20.66 -22.04
C LYS A 145 -3.57 19.56 -22.61
N GLU A 146 -3.15 18.93 -23.70
CA GLU A 146 -3.88 17.82 -24.34
C GLU A 146 -3.85 16.58 -23.43
N THR A 147 -2.68 16.24 -22.87
CA THR A 147 -2.54 15.06 -21.99
C THR A 147 -3.34 15.16 -20.68
N PHE A 148 -3.49 16.38 -20.15
CA PHE A 148 -4.20 16.64 -18.88
C PHE A 148 -5.72 16.76 -19.08
N LEU A 149 -6.18 17.37 -20.18
CA LEU A 149 -7.60 17.61 -20.44
C LEU A 149 -8.28 16.44 -21.18
N GLU A 150 -7.60 15.70 -22.06
CA GLU A 150 -8.21 14.59 -22.82
C GLU A 150 -8.55 13.37 -21.94
N LYS A 151 -7.97 13.29 -20.73
CA LYS A 151 -8.21 12.18 -19.78
C LYS A 151 -9.28 12.48 -18.74
N GLU A 152 -9.90 13.66 -18.74
CA GLU A 152 -11.05 14.00 -17.89
C GLU A 152 -12.34 14.03 -18.73
N SER A 153 -13.16 12.98 -18.59
CA SER A 153 -14.60 13.05 -18.92
C SER A 153 -15.47 13.24 -17.67
N SER A 154 -14.88 13.20 -16.47
CA SER A 154 -15.61 13.26 -15.18
C SER A 154 -15.15 14.44 -14.34
N SER A 155 -16.08 15.11 -13.66
CA SER A 155 -15.79 16.20 -12.72
C SER A 155 -14.96 15.73 -11.51
N PHE A 156 -14.23 16.64 -10.86
CA PHE A 156 -13.51 16.37 -9.60
C PHE A 156 -14.41 15.77 -8.52
N PHE A 157 -15.66 16.22 -8.46
CA PHE A 157 -16.65 15.72 -7.52
C PHE A 157 -17.00 14.26 -7.82
N GLU A 158 -17.27 13.91 -9.08
CA GLU A 158 -17.53 12.52 -9.49
C GLU A 158 -16.34 11.60 -9.24
N SER A 159 -15.13 12.06 -9.57
CA SER A 159 -13.90 11.31 -9.28
C SER A 159 -13.69 11.08 -7.78
N SER A 160 -13.96 12.09 -6.95
CA SER A 160 -13.83 12.01 -5.50
C SER A 160 -14.90 11.09 -4.90
N VAL A 161 -16.17 11.29 -5.26
CA VAL A 161 -17.29 10.47 -4.78
C VAL A 161 -17.13 9.03 -5.24
N GLY A 162 -16.80 8.80 -6.51
CA GLY A 162 -16.50 7.48 -7.06
C GLY A 162 -15.38 6.76 -6.29
N TYR A 163 -14.31 7.48 -5.95
CA TYR A 163 -13.22 6.93 -5.13
C TYR A 163 -13.67 6.53 -3.72
N PHE A 164 -14.68 7.16 -3.11
CA PHE A 164 -15.17 6.74 -1.79
C PHE A 164 -16.30 5.69 -1.86
N CYS A 165 -17.13 5.74 -2.90
CA CYS A 165 -18.28 4.87 -3.09
C CYS A 165 -17.94 3.51 -3.70
N HIS A 166 -16.76 3.32 -4.32
CA HIS A 166 -16.40 2.06 -4.97
C HIS A 166 -16.56 0.82 -4.07
N ARG A 167 -16.40 0.96 -2.76
CA ARG A 167 -16.57 -0.14 -1.81
C ARG A 167 -18.03 -0.58 -1.67
N THR A 168 -18.95 0.38 -1.64
CA THR A 168 -20.39 0.09 -1.62
C THR A 168 -20.79 -0.59 -2.93
N TYR A 169 -20.34 -0.05 -4.07
CA TYR A 169 -20.59 -0.67 -5.38
C TYR A 169 -19.95 -2.06 -5.48
N SER A 170 -18.78 -2.29 -4.89
CA SER A 170 -18.13 -3.61 -4.88
C SER A 170 -18.92 -4.63 -4.07
N ILE A 171 -19.54 -4.23 -2.95
CA ILE A 171 -20.39 -5.13 -2.15
C ILE A 171 -21.67 -5.46 -2.93
N GLU A 172 -22.32 -4.45 -3.52
CA GLU A 172 -23.50 -4.64 -4.36
C GLU A 172 -23.22 -5.59 -5.53
N MET A 173 -22.12 -5.34 -6.25
CA MET A 173 -21.69 -6.18 -7.36
C MET A 173 -21.38 -7.60 -6.89
N ALA A 174 -20.73 -7.76 -5.73
CA ALA A 174 -20.47 -9.07 -5.13
C ALA A 174 -21.75 -9.84 -4.79
N LEU A 175 -22.83 -9.15 -4.40
CA LEU A 175 -24.12 -9.79 -4.14
C LEU A 175 -24.81 -10.23 -5.44
N ILE A 176 -24.72 -9.43 -6.50
CA ILE A 176 -25.35 -9.71 -7.80
C ILE A 176 -24.63 -10.83 -8.54
N GLU A 177 -23.29 -10.80 -8.54
CA GLU A 177 -22.45 -11.70 -9.33
C GLU A 177 -21.99 -12.94 -8.56
N PHE A 178 -22.44 -13.13 -7.31
CA PHE A 178 -22.03 -14.27 -6.48
C PHE A 178 -22.22 -15.62 -7.19
N ASP A 179 -23.38 -15.83 -7.81
CA ASP A 179 -23.70 -17.09 -8.50
C ASP A 179 -22.84 -17.34 -9.74
N LYS A 180 -22.27 -16.28 -10.33
CA LYS A 180 -21.33 -16.39 -11.46
C LYS A 180 -19.88 -16.53 -10.99
N SER A 181 -19.62 -16.29 -9.70
CA SER A 181 -18.30 -16.42 -9.10
C SER A 181 -18.02 -17.90 -8.84
N ASN A 182 -17.29 -18.55 -9.74
CA ASN A 182 -16.96 -19.99 -9.63
C ASN A 182 -15.89 -20.30 -8.56
N PHE A 183 -15.50 -19.33 -7.73
CA PHE A 183 -14.36 -19.46 -6.83
C PHE A 183 -14.68 -18.99 -5.42
N ILE A 184 -14.33 -19.82 -4.44
CA ILE A 184 -14.19 -19.36 -3.07
C ILE A 184 -12.86 -18.60 -2.98
N TYR A 185 -12.92 -17.31 -3.30
CA TYR A 185 -11.74 -16.43 -3.36
C TYR A 185 -10.99 -16.37 -2.03
N TRP A 186 -11.66 -16.58 -0.88
CA TRP A 186 -10.98 -16.69 0.40
C TRP A 186 -9.90 -17.77 0.38
N PHE A 187 -10.24 -19.02 0.06
CA PHE A 187 -9.28 -20.12 0.04
C PHE A 187 -8.26 -19.92 -1.08
N LYS A 188 -8.71 -19.63 -2.29
CA LYS A 188 -7.81 -19.46 -3.44
C LYS A 188 -6.77 -18.37 -3.17
N ASP A 189 -7.21 -17.17 -2.80
CA ASP A 189 -6.31 -16.04 -2.68
C ASP A 189 -5.47 -16.12 -1.41
N ASN A 190 -5.98 -16.63 -0.27
CA ASN A 190 -5.15 -16.72 0.95
C ASN A 190 -4.00 -17.72 0.77
N PHE A 191 -4.29 -18.93 0.28
CA PHE A 191 -3.25 -19.96 0.15
C PHE A 191 -2.32 -19.69 -1.04
N LEU A 192 -2.86 -19.28 -2.19
CA LEU A 192 -2.03 -19.00 -3.37
C LEU A 192 -1.35 -17.63 -3.28
N SER A 193 -1.77 -16.71 -2.41
CA SER A 193 -1.06 -15.44 -2.21
C SER A 193 0.37 -15.64 -1.71
N LEU A 194 0.69 -16.77 -1.07
CA LEU A 194 2.06 -17.09 -0.68
C LEU A 194 3.01 -17.18 -1.89
N LEU A 195 2.50 -17.60 -3.05
CA LEU A 195 3.28 -17.61 -4.29
C LEU A 195 3.70 -16.21 -4.73
N TYR A 196 3.01 -15.15 -4.27
CA TYR A 196 3.39 -13.77 -4.57
C TYR A 196 4.66 -13.30 -3.87
N PHE A 197 5.14 -14.01 -2.84
CA PHE A 197 6.46 -13.76 -2.28
C PHE A 197 7.59 -14.14 -3.24
N ILE A 198 7.31 -15.06 -4.17
CA ILE A 198 8.30 -15.57 -5.11
C ILE A 198 8.05 -14.94 -6.49
N PRO A 199 9.05 -14.30 -7.10
CA PRO A 199 8.93 -13.78 -8.47
C PRO A 199 8.58 -14.90 -9.47
N GLU A 200 7.70 -14.60 -10.43
CA GLU A 200 7.29 -15.56 -11.46
C GLU A 200 8.50 -16.01 -12.29
N ARG A 201 9.46 -15.11 -12.56
CA ARG A 201 10.68 -15.45 -13.29
C ARG A 201 11.58 -16.49 -12.59
N ILE A 202 11.49 -16.62 -11.26
CA ILE A 202 12.28 -17.63 -10.52
C ILE A 202 11.61 -19.00 -10.61
N THR A 203 10.28 -19.05 -10.62
CA THR A 203 9.52 -20.30 -10.50
C THR A 203 8.89 -20.77 -11.81
N GLY A 204 8.74 -19.88 -12.80
CA GLY A 204 7.94 -20.09 -14.01
C GLY A 204 6.44 -20.16 -13.74
N ILE A 205 5.98 -19.98 -12.50
CA ILE A 205 4.57 -20.13 -12.12
C ILE A 205 3.86 -18.80 -12.35
N VAL A 206 2.85 -18.81 -13.22
CA VAL A 206 1.94 -17.69 -13.43
C VAL A 206 1.11 -17.48 -12.16
N LYS A 207 1.19 -16.29 -11.55
CA LYS A 207 0.42 -15.98 -10.34
C LYS A 207 -1.06 -15.92 -10.68
N PRO A 208 -1.93 -16.51 -9.85
CA PRO A 208 -3.36 -16.49 -10.09
C PRO A 208 -3.91 -15.08 -9.94
N ASN A 209 -4.85 -14.68 -10.79
CA ASN A 209 -5.56 -13.40 -10.66
C ASN A 209 -6.17 -13.26 -9.25
N SER A 210 -5.96 -12.10 -8.62
CA SER A 210 -6.54 -11.77 -7.32
C SER A 210 -7.98 -11.28 -7.45
N ILE A 211 -8.72 -11.28 -6.35
CA ILE A 211 -10.09 -10.75 -6.31
C ILE A 211 -10.23 -9.32 -6.85
N SER A 212 -9.20 -8.46 -6.70
CA SER A 212 -9.27 -7.09 -7.23
C SER A 212 -9.42 -7.05 -8.76
N LEU A 213 -8.85 -8.01 -9.48
CA LEU A 213 -9.00 -8.10 -10.93
C LEU A 213 -10.46 -8.41 -11.28
N TYR A 214 -11.02 -9.44 -10.65
CA TYR A 214 -12.41 -9.84 -10.86
C TYR A 214 -13.39 -8.72 -10.50
N ASN A 215 -13.23 -8.10 -9.32
CA ASN A 215 -14.11 -7.02 -8.89
C ASN A 215 -14.06 -5.80 -9.82
N THR A 216 -12.87 -5.44 -10.31
CA THR A 216 -12.74 -4.34 -11.28
C THR A 216 -13.43 -4.70 -12.60
N GLU A 217 -13.27 -5.93 -13.07
CA GLU A 217 -13.88 -6.40 -14.32
C GLU A 217 -15.41 -6.39 -14.22
N MET A 218 -15.97 -6.84 -13.09
CA MET A 218 -17.43 -6.79 -12.89
C MET A 218 -17.96 -5.35 -12.78
N LEU A 219 -17.20 -4.44 -12.16
CA LEU A 219 -17.62 -3.04 -12.00
C LEU A 219 -17.45 -2.18 -13.25
N THR A 220 -16.47 -2.49 -14.10
CA THR A 220 -16.05 -1.59 -15.19
C THR A 220 -16.03 -2.23 -16.57
N GLY A 221 -16.14 -3.56 -16.66
CA GLY A 221 -15.94 -4.33 -17.89
C GLY A 221 -14.47 -4.41 -18.34
N ILE A 222 -13.53 -3.83 -17.59
CA ILE A 222 -12.10 -3.79 -17.94
C ILE A 222 -11.33 -4.77 -17.06
N SER A 223 -10.60 -5.70 -17.69
CA SER A 223 -9.75 -6.66 -16.98
C SER A 223 -8.48 -5.97 -16.45
N SER A 224 -8.55 -5.46 -15.22
CA SER A 224 -7.48 -4.71 -14.56
C SER A 224 -7.58 -4.83 -13.04
N SER A 225 -6.49 -4.73 -12.28
CA SER A 225 -6.51 -4.77 -10.80
C SER A 225 -6.56 -3.36 -10.18
N MET A 226 -7.61 -2.58 -10.48
CA MET A 226 -7.71 -1.17 -10.04
C MET A 226 -8.59 -0.95 -8.82
N ILE A 227 -9.72 -1.65 -8.74
CA ILE A 227 -10.78 -1.43 -7.74
C ILE A 227 -10.86 -2.67 -6.84
N PRO A 228 -10.23 -2.63 -5.66
CA PRO A 228 -10.29 -3.74 -4.72
C PRO A 228 -11.66 -3.75 -3.99
N PRO A 229 -12.22 -4.93 -3.65
CA PRO A 229 -13.59 -5.04 -3.13
C PRO A 229 -13.78 -4.59 -1.67
N GLY A 230 -12.70 -4.41 -0.92
CA GLY A 230 -12.74 -4.25 0.53
C GLY A 230 -13.00 -5.58 1.24
N ILE A 231 -12.72 -5.63 2.55
CA ILE A 231 -12.80 -6.89 3.32
C ILE A 231 -14.21 -7.51 3.33
N ILE A 232 -15.24 -6.66 3.36
CA ILE A 232 -16.64 -7.10 3.35
C ILE A 232 -17.03 -7.64 1.97
N GLY A 233 -16.74 -6.90 0.89
CA GLY A 233 -16.99 -7.36 -0.47
C GLY A 233 -16.24 -8.65 -0.78
N TYR A 234 -15.00 -8.78 -0.30
CA TYR A 234 -14.23 -10.03 -0.39
C TYR A 234 -14.90 -11.21 0.32
N GLY A 235 -15.46 -10.97 1.51
CA GLY A 235 -16.28 -11.94 2.23
C GLY A 235 -17.50 -12.37 1.40
N VAL A 236 -18.21 -11.41 0.81
CA VAL A 236 -19.39 -11.67 -0.04
C VAL A 236 -19.02 -12.48 -1.28
N TYR A 237 -17.96 -12.13 -2.00
CA TYR A 237 -17.47 -12.94 -3.13
C TYR A 237 -17.06 -14.36 -2.74
N SER A 238 -16.80 -14.62 -1.45
CA SER A 238 -16.33 -15.93 -0.99
C SER A 238 -17.45 -16.82 -0.48
N LEU A 239 -18.38 -16.27 0.31
CA LEU A 239 -19.41 -17.04 1.02
C LEU A 239 -20.76 -16.31 1.03
N TRP A 240 -21.01 -15.43 0.05
CA TRP A 240 -22.21 -14.61 -0.04
C TRP A 240 -22.48 -13.81 1.24
N PHE A 241 -23.74 -13.64 1.62
CA PHE A 241 -24.14 -12.86 2.79
C PHE A 241 -23.47 -13.32 4.11
N PRO A 242 -23.39 -14.63 4.45
CA PRO A 242 -22.62 -15.09 5.61
C PRO A 242 -21.14 -14.65 5.59
N GLY A 243 -20.53 -14.60 4.40
CA GLY A 243 -19.15 -14.21 4.21
C GLY A 243 -18.83 -12.80 4.70
N ALA A 244 -19.78 -11.86 4.58
CA ALA A 244 -19.62 -10.49 5.10
C ALA A 244 -19.37 -10.49 6.63
N PHE A 245 -20.13 -11.29 7.38
CA PHE A 245 -19.98 -11.38 8.83
C PHE A 245 -18.69 -12.10 9.23
N ILE A 246 -18.37 -13.20 8.56
CA ILE A 246 -17.14 -13.95 8.82
C ILE A 246 -15.91 -13.08 8.54
N ALA A 247 -15.92 -12.31 7.44
CA ALA A 247 -14.85 -11.37 7.12
C ALA A 247 -14.70 -10.27 8.17
N ALA A 248 -15.82 -9.67 8.63
CA ALA A 248 -15.80 -8.67 9.70
C ALA A 248 -15.25 -9.23 11.02
N ILE A 249 -15.65 -10.45 11.39
CA ILE A 249 -15.20 -11.14 12.61
C ILE A 249 -13.70 -11.42 12.54
N ILE A 250 -13.22 -12.05 11.45
CA ILE A 250 -11.80 -12.39 11.29
C ILE A 250 -10.94 -11.11 11.27
N TYR A 251 -11.40 -10.08 10.57
CA TYR A 251 -10.71 -8.79 10.51
C TYR A 251 -10.56 -8.14 11.89
N SER A 252 -11.64 -8.15 12.68
CA SER A 252 -11.68 -7.57 14.02
C SER A 252 -10.91 -8.41 15.05
N PHE A 253 -10.94 -9.74 14.90
CA PHE A 253 -10.21 -10.67 15.76
C PHE A 253 -8.70 -10.40 15.72
N ILE A 254 -8.15 -10.12 14.54
CA ILE A 254 -6.72 -9.83 14.40
C ILE A 254 -6.34 -8.53 15.11
N PHE A 255 -7.16 -7.49 15.07
CA PHE A 255 -6.92 -6.29 15.88
C PHE A 255 -7.01 -6.57 17.38
N SER A 256 -7.99 -7.36 17.83
CA SER A 256 -8.08 -7.76 19.25
C SER A 256 -6.86 -8.54 19.70
N PHE A 257 -6.34 -9.43 18.85
CA PHE A 257 -5.13 -10.18 19.12
C PHE A 257 -3.89 -9.28 19.20
N MET A 258 -3.74 -8.36 18.24
CA MET A 258 -2.64 -7.39 18.23
C MET A 258 -2.69 -6.47 19.46
N ASP A 259 -3.87 -6.00 19.86
CA ASP A 259 -4.06 -5.14 21.02
C ASP A 259 -3.64 -5.84 22.33
N ARG A 260 -4.03 -7.12 22.51
CA ARG A 260 -3.60 -7.93 23.66
C ARG A 260 -2.09 -8.10 23.72
N ILE A 261 -1.44 -8.41 22.60
CA ILE A 261 0.01 -8.57 22.55
C ILE A 261 0.71 -7.23 22.83
N TYR A 262 0.20 -6.15 22.26
CA TYR A 262 0.77 -4.81 22.35
C TYR A 262 0.70 -4.23 23.77
N LEU A 263 -0.48 -4.28 24.41
CA LEU A 263 -0.70 -3.67 25.72
C LEU A 263 0.05 -4.38 26.85
N SER A 264 0.43 -5.65 26.66
CA SER A 264 1.00 -6.46 27.73
C SER A 264 2.51 -6.69 27.65
N ASN A 265 3.14 -6.61 26.46
CA ASN A 265 4.47 -7.21 26.28
C ASN A 265 5.56 -6.35 25.61
N LEU A 266 5.26 -5.15 25.11
CA LEU A 266 6.22 -4.39 24.29
C LEU A 266 6.51 -2.99 24.84
N ASP A 267 7.80 -2.64 24.90
CA ASP A 267 8.21 -1.27 25.19
C ASP A 267 7.61 -0.31 24.17
N ARG A 268 7.28 0.90 24.65
CA ARG A 268 6.74 2.02 23.88
C ARG A 268 7.46 2.25 22.55
N LYS A 269 8.79 2.12 22.55
CA LYS A 269 9.64 2.30 21.36
C LYS A 269 9.38 1.23 20.30
N TYR A 270 9.38 -0.05 20.66
CA TYR A 270 9.16 -1.15 19.71
C TYR A 270 7.72 -1.15 19.19
N SER A 271 6.78 -0.80 20.05
CA SER A 271 5.40 -0.53 19.75
C SER A 271 5.21 0.47 18.59
N LEU A 272 5.92 1.60 18.61
CA LEU A 272 5.82 2.61 17.55
C LEU A 272 6.61 2.30 16.27
N ILE A 273 7.70 1.53 16.37
CA ILE A 273 8.60 1.28 15.23
C ILE A 273 8.22 0.01 14.47
N ILE A 274 7.78 -1.03 15.18
CA ILE A 274 7.54 -2.36 14.61
C ILE A 274 6.04 -2.61 14.47
N VAL A 275 5.25 -2.37 15.52
CA VAL A 275 3.82 -2.72 15.52
C VAL A 275 2.99 -1.75 14.68
N LEU A 276 3.29 -0.45 14.72
CA LEU A 276 2.57 0.56 13.94
C LEU A 276 2.57 0.25 12.42
N PRO A 277 3.69 -0.08 11.75
CA PRO A 277 3.67 -0.55 10.37
C PRO A 277 2.78 -1.77 10.12
N ILE A 278 2.75 -2.74 11.03
CA ILE A 278 1.90 -3.94 10.91
C ILE A 278 0.43 -3.56 11.00
N LEU A 279 0.05 -2.74 11.99
CA LEU A 279 -1.32 -2.23 12.16
C LEU A 279 -1.79 -1.47 10.93
N ILE A 280 -0.88 -0.71 10.33
CA ILE A 280 -1.14 0.05 9.11
C ILE A 280 -1.39 -0.86 7.91
N VAL A 281 -0.55 -1.86 7.70
CA VAL A 281 -0.72 -2.83 6.60
C VAL A 281 -2.02 -3.63 6.80
N TRP A 282 -2.34 -3.98 8.04
CA TRP A 282 -3.60 -4.63 8.38
C TRP A 282 -4.81 -3.70 8.19
N GLY A 283 -4.69 -2.43 8.59
CA GLY A 283 -5.69 -1.38 8.32
C GLY A 283 -5.97 -1.23 6.83
N LEU A 284 -4.92 -1.21 6.01
CA LEU A 284 -5.01 -1.21 4.56
C LEU A 284 -5.73 -2.44 4.03
N TYR A 285 -5.48 -3.62 4.58
CA TYR A 285 -6.19 -4.83 4.17
C TYR A 285 -7.70 -4.71 4.37
N GLY A 286 -8.16 -4.11 5.47
CA GLY A 286 -9.59 -3.85 5.66
C GLY A 286 -10.19 -3.05 4.50
N SER A 287 -9.45 -2.06 4.01
CA SER A 287 -9.88 -1.21 2.91
C SER A 287 -9.80 -1.87 1.54
N THR A 288 -8.90 -2.84 1.32
CA THR A 288 -8.71 -3.47 0.01
C THR A 288 -9.37 -4.85 -0.09
N GLY A 289 -9.33 -5.68 0.95
CA GLY A 289 -9.81 -7.05 0.89
C GLY A 289 -9.02 -7.94 -0.07
N ASP A 290 -7.80 -7.54 -0.45
CA ASP A 290 -6.95 -8.31 -1.38
C ASP A 290 -5.64 -8.74 -0.72
N PHE A 291 -5.45 -10.05 -0.59
CA PHE A 291 -4.28 -10.67 -0.01
C PHE A 291 -2.99 -10.42 -0.81
N LYS A 292 -3.07 -10.28 -2.14
CA LYS A 292 -1.91 -9.88 -2.96
C LYS A 292 -1.34 -8.54 -2.49
N ILE A 293 -2.22 -7.60 -2.13
CA ILE A 293 -1.80 -6.29 -1.63
C ILE A 293 -1.16 -6.42 -0.25
N ILE A 294 -1.67 -7.31 0.63
CA ILE A 294 -1.06 -7.58 1.94
C ILE A 294 0.33 -8.15 1.75
N VAL A 295 0.48 -9.24 0.99
CA VAL A 295 1.76 -9.93 0.77
C VAL A 295 2.81 -8.92 0.31
N ASN A 296 2.50 -8.15 -0.73
CA ASN A 296 3.37 -7.09 -1.24
C ASN A 296 3.71 -6.01 -0.21
N SER A 297 2.84 -5.76 0.76
CA SER A 297 2.99 -4.74 1.80
C SER A 297 3.61 -5.28 3.09
N ILE A 298 3.61 -6.59 3.33
CA ILE A 298 4.20 -7.20 4.54
C ILE A 298 5.61 -7.72 4.30
N SER A 299 6.01 -7.97 3.05
CA SER A 299 7.34 -8.51 2.71
C SER A 299 8.50 -7.75 3.35
N TYR A 300 8.49 -6.41 3.28
CA TYR A 300 9.56 -5.60 3.88
C TYR A 300 9.57 -5.69 5.42
N ILE A 301 8.41 -5.91 6.05
CA ILE A 301 8.29 -6.10 7.50
C ILE A 301 8.88 -7.45 7.89
N LEU A 302 8.50 -8.53 7.20
CA LEU A 302 9.03 -9.86 7.46
C LEU A 302 10.56 -9.89 7.34
N ILE A 303 11.09 -9.28 6.29
CA ILE A 303 12.54 -9.23 6.07
C ILE A 303 13.24 -8.41 7.16
N PHE A 304 12.67 -7.29 7.57
CA PHE A 304 13.21 -6.53 8.71
C PHE A 304 13.23 -7.36 10.00
N LEU A 305 12.15 -8.10 10.30
CA LEU A 305 12.08 -8.97 11.47
C LEU A 305 13.13 -10.09 11.41
N ILE A 306 13.34 -10.70 10.23
CA ILE A 306 14.39 -11.71 10.02
C ILE A 306 15.77 -11.11 10.26
N ILE A 307 16.06 -9.92 9.72
CA ILE A 307 17.35 -9.23 9.95
C ILE A 307 17.56 -8.97 11.44
N MET A 308 16.54 -8.48 12.15
CA MET A 308 16.60 -8.23 13.59
C MET A 308 16.82 -9.51 14.39
N PHE A 309 16.18 -10.62 14.01
CA PHE A 309 16.34 -11.92 14.64
C PHE A 309 17.75 -12.49 14.43
N ILE A 310 18.29 -12.41 13.21
CA ILE A 310 19.66 -12.87 12.93
C ILE A 310 20.66 -12.01 13.73
N TYR A 311 20.46 -10.69 13.74
CA TYR A 311 21.33 -9.78 14.50
C TYR A 311 21.34 -10.07 15.99
N SER A 312 20.18 -10.38 16.59
CA SER A 312 20.11 -10.70 18.03
C SER A 312 20.84 -12.00 18.37
N ARG A 313 20.84 -12.99 17.47
CA ARG A 313 21.56 -14.26 17.62
C ARG A 313 23.08 -14.16 17.44
N ILE A 314 23.57 -13.15 16.73
CA ILE A 314 25.01 -12.92 16.56
C ILE A 314 25.59 -12.16 17.77
N LYS A 315 24.77 -11.32 18.43
CA LYS A 315 25.19 -10.49 19.56
C LYS A 315 24.93 -11.07 20.95
N GLY A 316 23.99 -12.01 21.07
CA GLY A 316 23.71 -12.73 22.31
C GLY A 316 24.44 -14.06 22.31
#